data_AF-F0XXH5-F1
#
_entry.id   AF-F0XXH5-F1
#
_cell.length_a   1.000
_cell.length_b   1.000
_cell.length_c   1.000
_cell.angle_alpha   90.00
_cell.angle_beta   90.00
_cell.angle_gamma   90.00
#
_symmetry.space_group_name_H-M   'P 1'
#
loop_
_entity.id
_entity.type
_entity.pdbx_description
1 polymer ?
#
loop_
_entity_poly.entity_id
_entity_poly.type
_entity_poly.pdbx_seq_one_letter_code
_entity_poly.pdbx_strand_id
1 'polypeptide(L)'
;LEETPVSICVNAGAWNDYTGGVMTSAACGPMGAEYQDHCVMATGFNVTAPTPYWIVRNSWSSTWGEQGYIYLEMAKNTCGLAD
;
A
#
# COMPACT_ATOMS: atom_id res chain seq x y z
N LEU A 1 8.11 -1.13 -11.69
CA LEU A 1 7.83 0.31 -11.58
C LEU A 1 9.12 1.07 -11.83
N GLU A 2 9.63 1.04 -13.06
CA GLU A 2 10.90 1.72 -13.37
C GLU A 2 10.67 2.97 -14.25
N GLU A 3 9.47 3.19 -14.81
CA GLU A 3 9.22 4.38 -15.64
C GLU A 3 7.80 4.97 -15.47
N THR A 4 6.81 4.19 -15.02
CA THR A 4 5.42 4.68 -14.87
C THR A 4 4.74 4.18 -13.59
N PRO A 5 3.95 5.04 -12.92
CA PRO A 5 3.05 4.61 -11.85
C PRO A 5 2.01 3.58 -12.36
N VAL A 6 1.63 2.63 -11.51
CA VAL A 6 0.66 1.58 -11.83
C VAL A 6 -0.56 1.71 -10.93
N SER A 7 -1.74 1.75 -11.53
CA SER A 7 -3.00 1.67 -10.79
C SER A 7 -3.14 0.27 -10.20
N ILE A 8 -3.43 0.19 -8.91
CA ILE A 8 -3.64 -1.07 -8.18
C ILE A 8 -4.94 -0.95 -7.37
N CYS A 9 -5.55 -2.09 -7.05
CA CYS A 9 -6.64 -2.13 -6.08
C CYS A 9 -6.19 -2.96 -4.87
N VAL A 10 -6.65 -2.55 -3.70
CA VAL A 10 -6.21 -3.05 -2.39
C VAL A 10 -7.39 -3.13 -1.44
N ASN A 11 -7.25 -3.91 -0.39
CA ASN A 11 -8.10 -3.86 0.79
C ASN A 11 -7.59 -2.76 1.75
N ALA A 12 -8.29 -1.63 1.79
CA ALA A 12 -7.95 -0.47 2.60
C ALA A 12 -8.69 -0.43 3.95
N GLY A 13 -9.39 -1.50 4.35
CA GLY A 13 -10.17 -1.52 5.60
C GLY A 13 -9.38 -1.15 6.86
N ALA A 14 -8.08 -1.47 6.87
CA ALA A 14 -7.16 -1.17 7.98
C ALA A 14 -6.43 0.19 7.88
N TRP A 15 -6.71 1.01 6.85
CA TRP A 15 -5.94 2.21 6.54
C TRP A 15 -6.34 3.45 7.35
N ASN A 16 -7.50 3.44 8.00
CA ASN A 16 -8.01 4.58 8.76
C ASN A 16 -7.02 5.10 9.82
N ASP A 17 -6.33 4.18 10.51
CA ASP A 17 -5.39 4.49 11.60
C ASP A 17 -3.92 4.58 11.14
N TYR A 18 -3.65 4.45 9.83
CA TYR A 18 -2.28 4.54 9.32
C TYR A 18 -1.74 5.97 9.43
N THR A 19 -0.68 6.14 10.20
CA THR A 19 0.02 7.42 10.38
C THR A 19 1.47 7.40 9.89
N GLY A 20 2.06 6.22 9.68
CA GLY A 20 3.42 6.10 9.14
C GLY A 20 4.06 4.72 9.29
N GLY A 21 5.25 4.58 8.72
CA GLY A 21 6.02 3.33 8.71
C GLY A 21 5.59 2.31 7.63
N VAL A 22 6.17 1.11 7.66
CA VAL A 22 5.84 0.04 6.70
C VAL A 22 4.69 -0.79 7.26
N MET A 23 3.52 -0.71 6.62
CA MET A 23 2.39 -1.58 6.93
C MET A 23 2.68 -3.00 6.41
N THR A 24 2.63 -3.97 7.31
CA THR A 24 2.90 -5.39 7.00
C THR A 24 1.62 -6.12 6.62
N SER A 25 1.74 -7.28 5.97
CA SER A 25 0.57 -8.08 5.58
C SER A 25 -0.30 -8.50 6.77
N ALA A 26 0.28 -8.59 7.97
CA ALA A 26 -0.45 -8.93 9.20
C ALA A 26 -1.39 -7.81 9.69
N ALA A 27 -1.17 -6.56 9.26
CA ALA A 27 -2.05 -5.44 9.56
C ALA A 27 -3.24 -5.35 8.58
N CYS A 28 -3.14 -6.02 7.43
CA CYS A 28 -4.22 -6.07 6.46
C CYS A 28 -5.27 -7.13 6.84
N GLY A 29 -6.48 -6.99 6.29
CA GLY A 29 -7.50 -8.02 6.33
C GLY A 29 -7.27 -9.13 5.29
N PRO A 30 -8.31 -9.90 4.94
CA PRO A 30 -8.25 -10.84 3.83
C PRO A 30 -7.73 -10.19 2.54
N MET A 31 -6.86 -10.89 1.81
CA MET A 31 -6.09 -10.34 0.68
C MET A 31 -6.59 -10.81 -0.70
N GLY A 32 -7.69 -11.56 -0.76
CA GLY A 32 -8.30 -11.98 -2.01
C GLY A 32 -8.94 -10.81 -2.78
N ALA A 33 -8.96 -10.88 -4.10
CA ALA A 33 -9.52 -9.87 -5.00
C ALA A 33 -10.96 -9.45 -4.63
N GLU A 34 -11.78 -10.34 -4.08
CA GLU A 34 -13.14 -10.04 -3.61
C GLU A 34 -13.20 -9.10 -2.40
N TYR A 35 -12.08 -8.88 -1.72
CA TYR A 35 -11.93 -7.97 -0.58
C TYR A 35 -11.27 -6.64 -0.94
N GLN A 36 -10.83 -6.46 -2.19
CA GLN A 36 -10.32 -5.18 -2.65
C GLN A 36 -11.48 -4.17 -2.69
N ASP A 37 -11.32 -3.05 -1.99
CA ASP A 37 -12.35 -2.02 -1.83
C ASP A 37 -11.90 -0.62 -2.26
N HIS A 38 -10.60 -0.46 -2.56
CA HIS A 38 -10.00 0.84 -2.83
C HIS A 38 -8.95 0.75 -3.92
N CYS A 39 -8.96 1.68 -4.88
CA CYS A 39 -7.98 1.73 -5.96
C CYS A 39 -7.10 2.98 -5.85
N VAL A 40 -5.80 2.76 -5.95
CA VAL A 40 -4.72 3.71 -5.63
C VAL A 40 -3.59 3.56 -6.64
N MET A 41 -2.50 4.30 -6.44
CA MET A 41 -1.38 4.34 -7.37
C MET A 41 -0.09 3.89 -6.70
N ALA A 42 0.51 2.80 -7.18
CA ALA A 42 1.88 2.43 -6.83
C ALA A 42 2.85 3.31 -7.64
N THR A 43 3.66 4.11 -6.96
CA THR A 43 4.52 5.13 -7.59
C THR A 43 6.00 4.80 -7.53
N GLY A 44 6.39 3.79 -6.74
CA GLY A 44 7.79 3.39 -6.60
C GLY A 44 7.95 2.34 -5.52
N PHE A 45 9.20 2.12 -5.11
CA PHE A 45 9.55 1.14 -4.10
C PHE A 45 10.91 1.41 -3.45
N ASN A 46 11.15 0.76 -2.32
CA ASN A 46 12.46 0.67 -1.70
C ASN A 46 12.78 -0.79 -1.32
N VAL A 47 13.76 -1.39 -2.01
CA VAL A 47 14.21 -2.76 -1.76
C VAL A 47 15.44 -2.86 -0.83
N THR A 48 16.07 -1.73 -0.49
CA THR A 48 17.26 -1.71 0.38
C THR A 48 16.93 -1.45 1.85
N ALA A 49 15.67 -1.13 2.16
CA ALA A 49 15.19 -1.00 3.52
C ALA A 49 15.19 -2.36 4.28
N PRO A 50 15.30 -2.36 5.62
CA PRO A 50 15.20 -3.58 6.42
C PRO A 50 13.92 -4.40 6.15
N THR A 51 12.81 -3.70 5.90
CA THR A 51 11.56 -4.27 5.39
C THR A 51 11.31 -3.65 4.02
N PRO A 52 11.55 -4.36 2.90
CA PRO A 52 11.27 -3.85 1.56
C PRO A 52 9.80 -3.46 1.39
N TYR A 53 9.53 -2.32 0.75
CA TYR A 53 8.16 -1.79 0.62
C TYR A 53 7.87 -1.11 -0.71
N TRP A 54 6.60 -1.17 -1.11
CA TRP A 54 6.00 -0.35 -2.17
C TRP A 54 5.66 1.04 -1.64
N ILE A 55 5.84 2.06 -2.48
CA ILE A 55 5.38 3.42 -2.22
C ILE A 55 4.06 3.59 -2.95
N VAL A 56 2.98 3.81 -2.19
CA VAL A 56 1.63 3.90 -2.71
C VAL A 56 1.03 5.26 -2.38
N ARG A 57 0.59 5.98 -3.40
CA ARG A 57 -0.10 7.26 -3.27
C ARG A 57 -1.58 7.01 -3.02
N ASN A 58 -2.10 7.53 -1.91
CA ASN A 58 -3.51 7.51 -1.57
C ASN A 58 -4.23 8.81 -2.04
N SER A 59 -5.55 8.87 -1.87
CA SER A 59 -6.43 9.96 -2.28
C SER A 59 -7.17 10.65 -1.11
N TRP A 60 -6.72 10.42 0.14
CA TRP A 60 -7.38 10.92 1.36
C TRP A 60 -6.69 12.15 1.98
N SER A 61 -6.40 13.18 1.18
CA SER A 61 -5.59 14.36 1.56
C SER A 61 -4.11 14.06 1.82
N SER A 62 -3.27 15.11 1.74
CA SER A 62 -1.85 15.04 2.09
C SER A 62 -1.59 14.96 3.59
N THR A 63 -2.60 15.22 4.42
CA THR A 63 -2.49 15.12 5.89
C THR A 63 -2.64 13.69 6.42
N TRP A 64 -3.10 12.77 5.59
CA TRP A 64 -3.23 11.36 5.94
C TRP A 64 -1.92 10.61 5.66
N GLY A 65 -1.56 9.67 6.54
CA GLY A 65 -0.35 8.86 6.39
C GLY A 65 0.94 9.69 6.24
N GLU A 66 1.83 9.22 5.36
CA GLU A 66 3.12 9.85 5.09
C GLU A 66 2.97 10.85 3.94
N GLN A 67 2.45 12.05 4.24
CA GLN A 67 2.18 13.09 3.23
C GLN A 67 1.21 12.65 2.12
N GLY A 68 0.21 11.83 2.46
CA GLY A 68 -0.75 11.24 1.53
C GLY A 68 -0.32 9.89 0.95
N TYR A 69 0.78 9.32 1.43
CA TYR A 69 1.29 8.02 0.99
C TYR A 69 1.21 6.97 2.09
N ILE A 70 1.26 5.72 1.67
CA ILE A 70 1.45 4.55 2.52
C ILE A 70 2.57 3.67 1.97
N TYR A 71 3.31 3.05 2.89
CA TYR A 71 4.33 2.07 2.55
C TYR A 71 3.81 0.67 2.85
N LEU A 72 3.72 -0.19 1.83
CA LEU A 72 3.21 -1.55 1.96
C LEU A 72 4.35 -2.55 1.81
N GLU A 73 4.48 -3.47 2.77
CA GLU A 73 5.48 -4.55 2.74
C GLU A 73 5.43 -5.33 1.41
N MET A 74 6.60 -5.62 0.84
CA MET A 74 6.72 -6.43 -0.37
C MET A 74 6.59 -7.94 -0.12
N ALA A 75 6.43 -8.70 -1.21
CA ALA A 75 6.50 -10.17 -1.25
C ALA A 75 5.43 -10.95 -0.47
N LYS A 76 4.46 -10.26 0.17
CA LYS A 76 3.39 -10.88 0.95
C LYS A 76 1.98 -10.63 0.41
N ASN A 77 1.86 -10.08 -0.80
CA ASN A 77 0.60 -9.59 -1.35
C ASN A 77 -0.16 -8.68 -0.35
N THR A 78 0.59 -7.84 0.38
CA THR A 78 0.09 -6.97 1.45
C THR A 78 -1.14 -6.21 0.97
N CYS A 79 -2.26 -6.41 1.68
CA CYS A 79 -3.55 -5.79 1.37
C CYS A 79 -4.07 -6.13 -0.04
N GLY A 80 -3.67 -7.25 -0.63
CA GLY A 80 -4.14 -7.72 -1.95
C GLY A 80 -3.55 -6.94 -3.14
N LEU A 81 -2.41 -6.25 -2.96
CA LEU A 81 -1.87 -5.33 -3.97
C LEU A 81 -1.47 -5.96 -5.32
N ALA A 82 -1.31 -7.29 -5.37
CA ALA A 82 -0.76 -8.06 -6.48
C ALA A 82 -1.62 -9.28 -6.85
N ASP A 83 -2.91 -9.23 -6.51
CA ASP A 83 -3.94 -10.17 -6.96
C ASP A 83 -4.38 -9.90 -8.42
#